data_AF-A0A2E8YA03-F1
#
_entry.id   AF-A0A2E8YA03-F1
#
_cell.length_a   1.000
_cell.length_b   1.000
_cell.length_c   1.000
_cell.angle_alpha   90.00
_cell.angle_beta   90.00
_cell.angle_gamma   90.00
#
_symmetry.space_group_name_H-M   'P 1'
#
loop_
_entity.id
_entity.type
_entity.pdbx_description
1 polymer ?
#
loop_
_entity_poly.entity_id
_entity_poly.type
_entity_poly.pdbx_seq_one_letter_code
_entity_poly.pdbx_strand_id
1 'polypeptide(L)'
;MFIRRKIAPFELMSETKTDFRCVIESVMATTWKILAALRGHRARRFTPVGCGNTVCVDFRAERQLEIRLADHRFWLESGERLALRDSHGHRHLLQPGKNVVGVESHNDIVLNQHFQQVSSKHVMVESIGHHRALLTDYSRSGTFIPPQCVV
;
A
#
# COMPACT_ATOMS: atom_id res chain seq x y z
N MET A 1 -35.98 72.63 6.57
CA MET A 1 -37.42 72.58 6.24
C MET A 1 -37.55 71.96 4.84
N PHE A 2 -38.32 70.87 4.75
CA PHE A 2 -38.67 70.01 3.61
C PHE A 2 -37.61 69.11 2.94
N ILE A 3 -37.80 67.82 3.25
CA ILE A 3 -37.13 66.61 2.82
C ILE A 3 -37.63 66.24 1.41
N ARG A 4 -36.73 66.12 0.43
CA ARG A 4 -36.99 65.36 -0.81
C ARG A 4 -36.29 64.01 -0.70
N ARG A 5 -37.01 62.97 -0.25
CA ARG A 5 -36.58 61.58 -0.45
C ARG A 5 -36.94 61.17 -1.87
N LYS A 6 -35.98 61.26 -2.78
CA LYS A 6 -36.01 60.51 -4.04
C LYS A 6 -35.75 59.04 -3.72
N ILE A 7 -36.73 58.19 -4.01
CA ILE A 7 -36.60 56.74 -3.96
C ILE A 7 -35.79 56.33 -5.20
N ALA A 8 -34.65 55.68 -4.99
CA ALA A 8 -33.88 55.06 -6.07
C ALA A 8 -34.55 53.73 -6.47
N PRO A 9 -34.55 53.37 -7.77
CA PRO A 9 -35.07 52.09 -8.21
C PRO A 9 -34.18 50.94 -7.74
N PHE A 10 -34.86 49.89 -7.30
CA PHE A 10 -34.33 48.59 -6.89
C PHE A 10 -33.64 47.91 -8.08
N GLU A 11 -32.31 47.97 -8.13
CA GLU A 11 -31.50 47.15 -9.04
C GLU A 11 -31.49 45.70 -8.53
N LEU A 12 -32.19 44.85 -9.29
CA LEU A 12 -32.18 43.41 -9.15
C LEU A 12 -30.79 42.91 -9.56
N MET A 13 -29.87 42.77 -8.60
CA MET A 13 -28.57 42.13 -8.84
C MET A 13 -28.82 40.66 -9.20
N SER A 14 -28.47 40.33 -10.44
CA SER A 14 -28.45 38.99 -10.99
C SER A 14 -27.66 38.04 -10.09
N GLU A 15 -28.30 36.94 -9.74
CA GLU A 15 -27.76 35.81 -9.00
C GLU A 15 -26.38 35.38 -9.53
N THR A 16 -25.37 35.46 -8.67
CA THR A 16 -24.10 34.77 -8.86
C THR A 16 -24.37 33.26 -8.83
N LYS A 17 -24.59 32.67 -10.00
CA LYS A 17 -24.64 31.22 -10.18
C LYS A 17 -23.22 30.70 -10.00
N THR A 18 -22.85 30.42 -8.74
CA THR A 18 -21.59 29.75 -8.42
C THR A 18 -21.60 28.42 -9.16
N ASP A 19 -20.76 28.32 -10.19
CA ASP A 19 -20.72 27.19 -11.10
C ASP A 19 -20.18 25.96 -10.35
N PHE A 20 -21.10 25.16 -9.82
CA PHE A 20 -20.80 23.94 -9.06
C PHE A 20 -19.88 22.97 -9.82
N ARG A 21 -19.82 23.06 -11.16
CA ARG A 21 -18.88 22.28 -11.97
C ARG A 21 -17.43 22.64 -11.66
N CYS A 22 -17.12 23.93 -11.48
CA CYS A 22 -15.77 24.40 -11.16
C CYS A 22 -15.29 23.88 -9.79
N VAL A 23 -16.20 23.83 -8.81
CA VAL A 23 -15.88 23.30 -7.46
C VAL A 23 -15.64 21.80 -7.52
N ILE A 24 -16.48 21.04 -8.24
CA ILE A 24 -16.30 19.59 -8.38
C ILE A 24 -15.02 19.26 -9.15
N GLU A 25 -14.71 19.96 -10.24
CA GLU A 25 -13.47 19.76 -10.99
C GLU A 25 -12.23 20.11 -10.16
N SER A 26 -12.29 21.16 -9.35
CA SER A 26 -11.20 21.56 -8.44
C SER A 26 -10.99 20.54 -7.32
N VAL A 27 -12.06 20.04 -6.70
CA VAL A 27 -11.98 18.98 -5.70
C VAL A 27 -11.43 17.70 -6.32
N MET A 28 -11.95 17.29 -7.48
CA MET A 28 -11.52 16.07 -8.18
C MET A 28 -10.05 16.15 -8.64
N ALA A 29 -9.61 17.30 -9.15
CA ALA A 29 -8.21 17.54 -9.51
C ALA A 29 -7.29 17.53 -8.28
N THR A 30 -7.75 18.04 -7.15
CA THR A 30 -6.98 18.04 -5.89
C THR A 30 -6.91 16.64 -5.29
N THR A 31 -8.02 15.90 -5.26
CA THR A 31 -8.03 14.50 -4.82
C THR A 31 -7.21 13.61 -5.74
N TRP A 32 -7.21 13.84 -7.06
CA TRP A 32 -6.35 13.09 -7.98
C TRP A 32 -4.88 13.43 -7.79
N LYS A 33 -4.52 14.70 -7.56
CA LYS A 33 -3.13 15.09 -7.23
C LYS A 33 -2.66 14.50 -5.90
N ILE A 34 -3.52 14.44 -4.88
CA ILE A 34 -3.22 13.79 -3.60
C ILE A 34 -3.14 12.27 -3.78
N LEU A 35 -4.06 11.63 -4.51
CA LEU A 35 -3.99 10.19 -4.83
C LEU A 35 -2.76 9.86 -5.69
N ALA A 36 -2.38 10.72 -6.63
CA ALA A 36 -1.20 10.57 -7.48
C ALA A 36 0.09 10.82 -6.68
N ALA A 37 0.11 11.76 -5.74
CA ALA A 37 1.22 11.98 -4.82
C ALA A 37 1.36 10.83 -3.79
N LEU A 38 0.24 10.27 -3.31
CA LEU A 38 0.22 9.07 -2.48
C LEU A 38 0.61 7.81 -3.27
N ARG A 39 0.30 7.74 -4.57
CA ARG A 39 0.78 6.68 -5.48
C ARG A 39 2.24 6.88 -5.93
N GLY A 40 2.76 8.12 -5.87
CA GLY A 40 4.09 8.51 -6.35
C GLY A 40 5.15 8.70 -5.25
N HIS A 41 4.79 8.68 -3.97
CA HIS A 41 5.75 8.76 -2.88
C HIS A 41 6.50 7.45 -2.69
N ARG A 42 7.71 7.44 -3.26
CA ARG A 42 8.70 6.37 -3.31
C ARG A 42 8.38 5.36 -4.41
N ALA A 43 9.05 5.54 -5.56
CA ALA A 43 9.79 4.40 -6.09
C ALA A 43 10.66 3.87 -4.94
N ARG A 44 10.08 3.01 -4.08
CA ARG A 44 10.82 2.36 -2.99
C ARG A 44 11.86 1.56 -3.73
N ARG A 45 13.12 2.01 -3.68
CA ARG A 45 14.23 1.22 -4.19
C ARG A 45 14.17 -0.08 -3.40
N PHE A 46 13.80 -1.16 -4.07
CA PHE A 46 13.78 -2.47 -3.45
C PHE A 46 15.19 -3.02 -3.47
N THR A 47 15.63 -3.61 -2.36
CA THR A 47 16.92 -4.30 -2.25
C THR A 47 16.66 -5.81 -2.21
N PRO A 48 17.43 -6.62 -2.96
CA PRO A 48 17.32 -8.07 -2.88
C PRO A 48 17.81 -8.56 -1.51
N VAL A 49 17.12 -9.55 -0.94
CA VAL A 49 17.56 -10.22 0.30
C VAL A 49 18.71 -11.20 0.01
N GLY A 50 18.61 -11.94 -1.10
CA GLY A 50 19.58 -12.93 -1.52
C GLY A 50 19.22 -14.32 -0.99
N CYS A 51 19.27 -15.33 -1.87
CA CYS A 51 18.90 -16.70 -1.52
C CYS A 51 19.76 -17.24 -0.37
N GLY A 52 19.10 -17.84 0.62
CA GLY A 52 19.69 -18.34 1.85
C GLY A 52 19.85 -17.28 2.95
N ASN A 53 19.71 -15.99 2.64
CA ASN A 53 19.85 -14.93 3.62
C ASN A 53 18.56 -14.70 4.39
N THR A 54 18.72 -14.25 5.63
CA THR A 54 17.63 -13.84 6.51
C THR A 54 17.80 -12.37 6.86
N VAL A 55 16.72 -11.61 6.78
CA VAL A 55 16.66 -10.20 7.17
C VAL A 55 15.54 -9.97 8.17
N CYS A 56 15.78 -9.10 9.13
CA CYS A 56 14.76 -8.67 10.08
C CYS A 56 14.06 -7.44 9.50
N VAL A 57 12.73 -7.45 9.50
CA VAL A 57 11.92 -6.29 9.08
C VAL A 57 11.11 -5.76 10.26
N ASP A 58 11.03 -4.43 10.37
CA ASP A 58 10.28 -3.71 11.40
C ASP A 58 9.11 -2.93 10.77
N PHE A 59 7.88 -3.19 11.26
CA PHE A 59 6.64 -2.54 10.81
C PHE A 59 6.34 -1.23 11.57
N ARG A 60 7.20 -0.75 12.46
CA ARG A 60 6.92 0.44 13.29
C ARG A 60 6.62 1.70 12.48
N ALA A 61 7.22 1.86 11.31
CA ALA A 61 6.94 3.01 10.44
C ALA A 61 5.58 2.90 9.75
N GLU A 62 5.14 1.69 9.42
CA GLU A 62 3.96 1.41 8.60
C GLU A 62 3.38 0.05 9.01
N ARG A 63 2.08 -0.02 9.36
CA ARG A 63 1.39 -1.29 9.67
C ARG A 63 1.35 -2.28 8.49
N GLN A 64 1.89 -1.89 7.35
CA GLN A 64 1.94 -2.67 6.12
C GLN A 64 3.26 -2.42 5.42
N LEU A 65 3.94 -3.48 5.02
CA LEU A 65 5.19 -3.46 4.28
C LEU A 65 4.95 -4.03 2.88
N GLU A 66 5.17 -3.21 1.85
CA GLU A 66 5.23 -3.73 0.48
C GLU A 66 6.52 -4.53 0.28
N ILE A 67 6.41 -5.75 -0.22
CA ILE A 67 7.51 -6.62 -0.61
C ILE A 67 7.29 -7.11 -2.05
N ARG A 68 8.34 -7.60 -2.70
CA ARG A 68 8.23 -8.28 -4.00
C ARG A 68 8.74 -9.70 -3.89
N LEU A 69 7.94 -10.63 -4.40
CA LEU A 69 8.32 -12.03 -4.59
C LEU A 69 8.48 -12.22 -6.11
N ALA A 70 9.72 -12.40 -6.57
CA ALA A 70 10.09 -12.15 -7.96
C ALA A 70 9.60 -10.75 -8.40
N ASP A 71 8.84 -10.65 -9.49
CA ASP A 71 8.35 -9.36 -9.98
C ASP A 71 6.99 -8.93 -9.40
N HIS A 72 6.35 -9.78 -8.59
CA HIS A 72 4.98 -9.56 -8.09
C HIS A 72 4.95 -8.84 -6.76
N ARG A 73 3.99 -7.93 -6.59
CA ARG A 73 3.82 -7.14 -5.37
C ARG A 73 2.97 -7.88 -4.35
N PHE A 74 3.43 -7.86 -3.12
CA PHE A 74 2.70 -8.35 -1.96
C PHE A 74 2.81 -7.32 -0.84
N TRP A 75 1.90 -7.44 0.13
CA TRP A 75 1.95 -6.63 1.34
C TRP A 75 1.92 -7.51 2.57
N LEU A 76 2.93 -7.35 3.40
CA LEU A 76 3.00 -7.98 4.71
C LEU A 76 2.38 -7.01 5.73
N GLU A 77 1.30 -7.42 6.38
CA GLU A 77 0.50 -6.58 7.26
C GLU A 77 0.71 -6.96 8.73
N SER A 78 1.00 -5.96 9.57
CA SER A 78 1.10 -6.09 11.02
C SER A 78 -0.23 -5.68 11.68
N GLY A 79 -0.99 -6.69 12.11
CA GLY A 79 -2.20 -6.57 12.91
C GLY A 79 -2.11 -7.40 14.19
N GLU A 80 -3.23 -7.99 14.61
CA GLU A 80 -3.25 -9.01 15.67
C GLU A 80 -2.39 -10.23 15.28
N ARG A 81 -2.43 -10.58 13.99
CA ARG A 81 -1.57 -11.58 13.35
C ARG A 81 -0.95 -10.98 12.10
N LEU A 82 0.21 -11.48 11.72
CA LEU A 82 0.77 -11.16 10.41
C LEU A 82 -0.14 -11.70 9.31
N ALA A 83 -0.28 -10.96 8.23
CA ALA A 83 -0.98 -11.41 7.04
C ALA A 83 -0.19 -11.04 5.79
N LEU A 84 -0.20 -11.91 4.79
CA LEU A 84 0.31 -11.63 3.46
C LEU A 84 -0.88 -11.34 2.55
N ARG A 85 -0.93 -10.14 1.97
CA ARG A 85 -1.92 -9.78 0.95
C ARG A 85 -1.28 -9.76 -0.43
N ASP A 86 -1.93 -10.39 -1.40
CA ASP A 86 -1.49 -10.40 -2.80
C ASP A 86 -2.00 -9.19 -3.60
N SER A 87 -1.54 -9.04 -4.85
CA SER A 87 -1.98 -7.98 -5.77
C SER A 87 -3.45 -8.08 -6.21
N HIS A 88 -4.11 -9.20 -5.98
CA HIS A 88 -5.54 -9.42 -6.26
C HIS A 88 -6.42 -9.11 -5.03
N GLY A 89 -5.82 -8.78 -3.90
CA GLY A 89 -6.51 -8.48 -2.65
C GLY A 89 -6.79 -9.71 -1.78
N HIS A 90 -6.34 -10.91 -2.17
CA HIS A 90 -6.46 -12.09 -1.31
C HIS A 90 -5.53 -11.95 -0.12
N ARG A 91 -6.09 -12.17 1.07
CA ARG A 91 -5.40 -12.02 2.34
C ARG A 91 -5.19 -13.37 2.99
N HIS A 92 -3.93 -13.74 3.17
CA HIS A 92 -3.49 -14.99 3.76
C HIS A 92 -3.00 -14.72 5.19
N LEU A 93 -3.68 -15.27 6.19
CA LEU A 93 -3.25 -15.14 7.58
C LEU A 93 -2.04 -16.05 7.83
N LEU A 94 -1.00 -15.49 8.43
CA LEU A 94 0.14 -16.27 8.89
C LEU A 94 -0.18 -16.91 10.23
N GLN A 95 0.20 -18.17 10.39
CA GLN A 95 0.17 -18.87 11.66
C GLN A 95 1.27 -18.33 12.59
N PRO A 96 1.13 -18.50 13.91
CA PRO A 96 2.22 -18.21 14.84
C PRO A 96 3.49 -19.01 14.49
N GLY A 97 4.66 -18.36 14.57
CA GLY A 97 5.93 -18.97 14.22
C GLY A 97 6.30 -18.81 12.74
N LYS A 98 6.77 -19.90 12.12
CA LYS A 98 7.33 -19.93 10.76
C LYS A 98 6.25 -20.26 9.74
N ASN A 99 6.19 -19.50 8.66
CA ASN A 99 5.27 -19.71 7.54
C ASN A 99 6.07 -19.71 6.25
N VAL A 100 6.00 -20.79 5.49
CA VAL A 100 6.56 -20.89 4.16
C VAL A 100 5.54 -20.40 3.14
N VAL A 101 6.00 -19.54 2.23
CA VAL A 101 5.22 -18.95 1.14
C VAL A 101 5.80 -19.40 -0.19
N GLY A 102 4.95 -19.87 -1.10
CA GLY A 102 5.34 -20.27 -2.44
C GLY A 102 4.20 -20.90 -3.22
N VAL A 103 4.45 -21.40 -4.43
CA VAL A 103 3.42 -21.97 -5.30
C VAL A 103 3.13 -23.45 -5.02
N GLU A 104 3.96 -24.13 -4.25
CA GLU A 104 3.78 -25.55 -3.96
C GLU A 104 2.73 -25.78 -2.87
N SER A 105 1.96 -26.87 -3.00
CA SER A 105 0.79 -27.16 -2.15
C SER A 105 1.12 -27.50 -0.69
N HIS A 106 2.37 -27.81 -0.39
CA HIS A 106 2.81 -28.14 0.98
C HIS A 106 3.24 -26.91 1.79
N ASN A 107 3.21 -25.70 1.21
CA ASN A 107 3.51 -24.47 1.91
C ASN A 107 2.35 -24.06 2.83
N ASP A 108 2.68 -23.35 3.91
CA ASP A 108 1.67 -22.77 4.81
C ASP A 108 0.79 -21.74 4.07
N ILE A 109 1.40 -20.99 3.16
CA ILE A 109 0.71 -20.04 2.29
C ILE A 109 0.98 -20.42 0.83
N VAL A 110 -0.02 -21.03 0.21
CA VAL A 110 0.01 -21.42 -1.20
C VAL A 110 -0.44 -20.25 -2.07
N LEU A 111 0.47 -19.78 -2.91
CA LEU A 111 0.21 -18.73 -3.89
C LEU A 111 -0.35 -19.32 -5.18
N ASN A 112 -1.20 -18.56 -5.87
CA ASN A 112 -1.74 -18.97 -7.15
C ASN A 112 -0.63 -19.12 -8.22
N GLN A 113 -0.75 -20.11 -9.10
CA GLN A 113 0.16 -20.34 -10.23
C GLN A 113 0.24 -19.16 -11.22
N HIS A 114 -0.69 -18.20 -11.16
CA HIS A 114 -0.60 -16.95 -11.94
C HIS A 114 0.60 -16.08 -11.57
N PHE A 115 1.20 -16.24 -10.38
CA PHE A 115 2.42 -15.55 -9.98
C PHE A 115 3.66 -16.22 -10.59
N GLN A 116 3.85 -16.01 -11.90
CA GLN A 116 5.00 -16.53 -12.64
C GLN A 116 6.31 -16.17 -11.95
N GLN A 117 7.30 -17.07 -12.01
CA GLN A 117 8.62 -16.92 -11.39
C GLN A 117 8.66 -16.95 -9.85
N VAL A 118 7.51 -16.94 -9.18
CA VAL A 118 7.48 -17.33 -7.76
C VAL A 118 7.92 -18.79 -7.66
N SER A 119 8.75 -19.07 -6.66
CA SER A 119 9.40 -20.37 -6.51
C SER A 119 8.48 -21.31 -5.74
N SER A 120 8.66 -22.62 -5.90
CA SER A 120 7.90 -23.64 -5.18
C SER A 120 7.90 -23.38 -3.68
N LYS A 121 9.09 -23.11 -3.13
CA LYS A 121 9.33 -22.48 -1.83
C LYS A 121 10.07 -21.17 -2.08
N HIS A 122 9.44 -20.02 -1.78
CA HIS A 122 9.98 -18.72 -2.17
C HIS A 122 10.54 -17.94 -0.99
N VAL A 123 9.76 -17.75 0.07
CA VAL A 123 10.19 -17.02 1.26
C VAL A 123 9.60 -17.68 2.50
N MET A 124 10.34 -17.70 3.60
CA MET A 124 9.80 -18.02 4.91
C MET A 124 9.66 -16.76 5.74
N VAL A 125 8.50 -16.60 6.37
CA VAL A 125 8.17 -15.48 7.23
C VAL A 125 8.02 -16.01 8.66
N GLU A 126 8.81 -15.49 9.58
CA GLU A 126 8.73 -15.84 11.00
C GLU A 126 8.36 -14.60 11.81
N SER A 127 7.25 -14.65 12.55
CA SER A 127 6.89 -13.59 13.48
C SER A 127 7.76 -13.69 14.75
N ILE A 128 8.50 -12.63 15.08
CA ILE A 128 9.39 -12.58 16.26
C ILE A 128 8.97 -11.51 17.28
N GLY A 129 7.75 -10.99 17.17
CA GLY A 129 7.18 -10.00 18.09
C GLY A 129 6.12 -9.11 17.43
N HIS A 130 5.54 -8.19 18.20
CA HIS A 130 4.36 -7.40 17.80
C HIS A 130 4.51 -6.65 16.46
N HIS A 131 5.71 -6.21 16.10
CA HIS A 131 5.97 -5.44 14.87
C HIS A 131 7.25 -5.86 14.18
N ARG A 132 7.66 -7.13 14.31
CA ARG A 132 8.86 -7.62 13.64
C ARG A 132 8.65 -9.00 13.04
N ALA A 133 9.28 -9.21 11.89
CA ALA A 133 9.34 -10.51 11.25
C ALA A 133 10.75 -10.76 10.70
N LEU A 134 11.16 -12.02 10.69
CA LEU A 134 12.29 -12.48 9.92
C LEU A 134 11.79 -12.95 8.55
N LEU A 135 12.48 -12.55 7.50
CA LEU A 135 12.26 -13.01 6.14
C LEU A 135 13.49 -13.77 5.68
N THR A 136 13.33 -15.06 5.41
CA THR A 136 14.39 -15.91 4.82
C THR A 136 14.06 -16.17 3.36
N ASP A 137 14.90 -15.71 2.46
CA ASP A 137 14.72 -15.89 1.02
C ASP A 137 15.21 -17.28 0.58
N TYR A 138 14.34 -18.04 -0.07
CA TYR A 138 14.66 -19.34 -0.69
C TYR A 138 14.51 -19.30 -2.21
N SER A 139 14.19 -18.12 -2.75
CA SER A 139 13.75 -18.00 -4.12
C SER A 139 14.89 -18.06 -5.13
N ARG A 140 14.55 -18.48 -6.35
CA ARG A 140 15.44 -18.38 -7.51
C ARG A 140 15.41 -16.99 -8.14
N SER A 141 14.27 -16.31 -8.07
CA SER A 141 14.02 -15.02 -8.72
C SER A 141 14.13 -13.82 -7.79
N GLY A 142 14.47 -14.05 -6.52
CA GLY A 142 14.70 -13.03 -5.51
C GLY A 142 13.45 -12.65 -4.72
N THR A 143 13.65 -12.48 -3.42
CA THR A 143 12.77 -11.69 -2.56
C THR A 143 13.34 -10.28 -2.46
N PHE A 144 12.52 -9.26 -2.69
CA PHE A 144 12.94 -7.87 -2.60
C PHE A 144 12.13 -7.10 -1.57
N ILE A 145 12.82 -6.28 -0.78
CA ILE A 145 12.21 -5.51 0.30
C ILE A 145 12.65 -4.04 0.28
N PRO A 146 11.87 -3.12 0.87
CA PRO A 146 12.30 -1.75 1.04
C PRO A 146 13.41 -1.65 2.10
N PRO A 147 14.56 -1.04 1.80
CA PRO A 147 15.73 -1.02 2.68
C PRO A 147 15.46 -0.28 3.98
N GLN A 148 14.56 0.70 3.97
CA GLN A 148 14.20 1.46 5.17
C GLN A 148 13.47 0.65 6.25
N CYS A 149 13.05 -0.57 5.93
CA CYS A 149 12.33 -1.44 6.86
C CYS A 149 13.22 -2.54 7.44
N VAL A 150 14.47 -2.65 6.99
CA VAL A 150 15.46 -3.60 7.50
C VAL A 150 16.11 -3.04 8.76
N VAL A 151 16.23 -3.88 9.79
CA VAL A 151 16.82 -3.55 11.11
C VAL A 151 17.97 -4.48 11.45
#